data_AF-A0A2V7GH46-F1
#
_entry.id   AF-A0A2V7GH46-F1
#
_cell.length_a   1.000
_cell.length_b   1.000
_cell.length_c   1.000
_cell.angle_alpha   90.00
_cell.angle_beta   90.00
_cell.angle_gamma   90.00
#
_symmetry.space_group_name_H-M   'P 1'
#
loop_
_entity.id
_entity.type
_entity.pdbx_description
1 polymer ?
#
loop_
_entity_poly.entity_id
_entity_poly.type
_entity_poly.pdbx_seq_one_letter_code
_entity_poly.pdbx_strand_id
1 'polypeptide(L)'
;MRLREKLRVLREVEGTCRGLPRALSKAEVVKLIREEAEERISLPYLSQLEGGTRTHMTNKTRLLLARFFRVHPGYLVDDPEEFREHLATPLGGRTQTLAAWLRVGALRFRHDPLVSETLARLAGHPERRKALRLLHEVLGMPVLMDRLLHALEVKRR
;
A
#
# COMPACT_ATOMS: atom_id res chain seq x y z
N MET A 1 9.75 -4.77 -8.18
CA MET A 1 9.86 -3.30 -8.11
C MET A 1 11.32 -2.89 -7.89
N ARG A 2 11.74 -1.77 -8.48
CA ARG A 2 13.06 -1.19 -8.22
C ARG A 2 13.05 -0.29 -6.99
N LEU A 3 14.20 -0.08 -6.36
CA LEU A 3 14.41 0.78 -5.20
C LEU A 3 13.78 2.17 -5.37
N ARG A 4 13.99 2.79 -6.54
CA ARG A 4 13.43 4.11 -6.85
C ARG A 4 11.89 4.14 -6.79
N GLU A 5 11.23 3.06 -7.22
CA GLU A 5 9.77 2.94 -7.22
C GLU A 5 9.29 2.75 -5.79
N LYS A 6 9.98 1.89 -5.02
CA LYS A 6 9.69 1.67 -3.61
C LYS A 6 9.80 2.96 -2.79
N LEU A 7 10.84 3.78 -3.03
CA LEU A 7 10.98 5.08 -2.35
C LEU A 7 9.82 6.05 -2.68
N ARG A 8 9.37 6.10 -3.94
CA ARG A 8 8.22 6.92 -4.33
C ARG A 8 6.94 6.48 -3.63
N VAL A 9 6.68 5.18 -3.60
CA VAL A 9 5.52 4.61 -2.91
C VAL A 9 5.58 4.90 -1.41
N LEU A 10 6.75 4.77 -0.78
CA LEU A 10 6.90 5.09 0.64
C LEU A 10 6.60 6.57 0.94
N ARG A 11 7.05 7.51 0.09
CA ARG A 11 6.70 8.93 0.27
C ARG A 11 5.20 9.20 0.11
N GLU A 12 4.55 8.49 -0.81
CA GLU A 12 3.11 8.58 -1.04
C GLU A 12 2.33 8.10 0.19
N VAL A 13 2.61 6.86 0.61
CA VAL A 13 1.97 6.25 1.78
C VAL A 13 2.22 7.05 3.05
N GLU A 14 3.47 7.46 3.30
CA GLU A 14 3.80 8.28 4.47
C GLU A 14 3.09 9.63 4.44
N GLY A 15 2.94 10.25 3.27
CA GLY A 15 2.14 11.46 3.09
C GLY A 15 0.68 11.24 3.47
N THR A 16 0.06 10.17 2.96
CA THR A 16 -1.32 9.79 3.31
C THR A 16 -1.49 9.49 4.80
N CYS A 17 -0.56 8.75 5.40
CA CYS A 17 -0.57 8.45 6.84
C CYS A 17 -0.47 9.72 7.71
N ARG A 18 0.15 10.78 7.18
CA ARG A 18 0.24 12.10 7.82
C ARG A 18 -0.94 13.04 7.46
N GLY A 19 -1.95 12.53 6.77
CA GLY A 19 -3.15 13.30 6.40
C GLY A 19 -2.97 14.21 5.18
N LEU A 20 -1.89 14.07 4.42
CA LEU A 20 -1.69 14.81 3.18
C LEU A 20 -2.38 14.10 2.00
N PRO A 21 -3.04 14.82 1.08
CA PRO A 21 -3.62 14.24 -0.13
C PRO A 21 -2.56 13.96 -1.22
N ARG A 22 -1.27 13.98 -0.86
CA ARG A 22 -0.12 13.86 -1.77
C ARG A 22 1.05 13.19 -1.07
N ALA A 23 2.02 12.72 -1.86
CA ALA A 23 3.31 12.29 -1.34
C ALA A 23 4.06 13.42 -0.61
N LEU A 24 4.81 13.06 0.43
CA LEU A 24 5.82 13.94 1.02
C LEU A 24 6.81 14.33 -0.05
N SER A 25 7.12 15.61 -0.23
CA SER A 25 8.20 16.09 -1.08
C SER A 25 9.56 15.62 -0.55
N LYS A 26 10.58 15.54 -1.41
CA LYS A 26 11.94 15.16 -0.99
C LYS A 26 12.51 16.11 0.07
N ALA A 27 12.17 17.40 0.00
CA ALA A 27 12.56 18.39 1.00
C ALA A 27 11.88 18.16 2.35
N GLU A 28 10.58 17.82 2.35
CA GLU A 28 9.85 17.43 3.56
C GLU A 28 10.46 16.16 4.18
N VAL A 29 10.81 15.15 3.38
CA VAL A 29 11.49 13.94 3.88
C VAL A 29 12.83 14.29 4.56
N VAL A 30 13.67 15.11 3.93
CA VAL A 30 14.96 15.54 4.52
C VAL A 30 14.74 16.28 5.83
N LYS A 31 13.74 17.17 5.88
CA LYS A 31 13.38 17.93 7.09
C LYS A 31 12.91 17.00 8.21
N LEU A 32 11.95 16.12 7.92
CA LEU A 32 11.38 15.20 8.90
C LEU A 32 12.40 14.18 9.40
N ILE A 33 13.31 13.70 8.55
CA ILE A 33 14.42 12.84 8.99
C ILE A 33 15.30 13.55 10.03
N ARG A 34 15.58 14.84 9.82
CA ARG A 34 16.35 15.64 10.78
C ARG A 34 15.61 15.84 12.10
N GLU A 35 14.29 16.02 12.04
CA GLU A 35 13.44 16.28 13.21
C GLU A 35 13.12 15.01 14.01
N GLU A 36 12.88 13.88 13.34
CA GLU A 36 12.37 12.64 13.97
C GLU A 36 13.43 11.58 14.21
N ALA A 37 14.49 11.54 13.39
CA ALA A 37 15.51 10.49 13.45
C ALA A 37 16.88 11.00 13.91
N GLU A 38 17.00 12.32 14.17
CA GLU A 38 18.23 13.03 14.57
C GLU A 38 19.43 12.78 13.62
N GLU A 39 19.16 12.36 12.39
CA GLU A 39 20.18 12.09 11.37
C GLU A 39 20.01 13.02 10.17
N ARG A 40 21.01 13.02 9.28
CA ARG A 40 21.00 13.87 8.08
C ARG A 40 21.16 13.03 6.83
N ILE A 41 20.33 13.33 5.84
CA ILE A 41 20.48 12.89 4.46
C ILE A 41 20.40 14.12 3.56
N SER A 42 21.22 14.20 2.52
CA SER A 42 21.20 15.36 1.63
C SER A 42 20.08 15.23 0.58
N LEU A 43 19.44 16.36 0.27
CA LEU A 43 18.40 16.43 -0.76
C LEU A 43 18.88 15.92 -2.14
N PRO A 44 20.09 16.28 -2.63
CA PRO A 44 20.60 15.75 -3.89
C PRO A 44 20.74 14.22 -3.86
N TYR A 45 21.21 13.65 -2.75
CA TYR A 45 21.39 12.22 -2.62
C TYR A 45 20.06 11.46 -2.62
N LEU A 46 19.05 11.95 -1.89
CA LEU A 46 17.69 11.39 -1.98
C LEU A 46 17.13 11.50 -3.40
N SER A 47 17.40 12.62 -4.08
CA SER A 47 16.97 12.80 -5.47
C SER A 47 17.64 11.82 -6.44
N GLN A 48 18.93 11.52 -6.27
CA GLN A 48 19.66 10.54 -7.07
C GLN A 48 19.11 9.11 -6.89
N LEU A 49 18.72 8.74 -5.67
CA LEU A 49 18.11 7.43 -5.38
C LEU A 49 16.74 7.30 -6.08
N GLU A 50 15.86 8.29 -5.93
CA GLU A 50 14.53 8.27 -6.56
C GLU A 50 14.55 8.51 -8.07
N GLY A 51 15.60 9.18 -8.57
CA GLY A 51 15.86 9.37 -9.99
C GLY A 51 16.46 8.12 -10.65
N GLY A 52 17.02 7.20 -9.86
CA GLY A 52 17.66 5.98 -10.36
C GLY A 52 19.08 6.19 -10.89
N THR A 53 19.61 7.41 -10.89
CA THR A 53 21.03 7.69 -11.19
C THR A 53 21.94 6.98 -10.18
N ARG A 54 21.45 6.80 -8.95
CA ARG A 54 22.11 5.98 -7.93
C ARG A 54 21.21 4.81 -7.55
N THR A 55 21.62 3.60 -7.91
CA THR A 55 20.86 2.36 -7.68
C THR A 55 21.16 1.70 -6.33
N HIS A 56 22.25 2.10 -5.67
CA HIS A 56 22.69 1.53 -4.40
C HIS A 56 22.94 2.61 -3.34
N MET A 57 22.62 2.28 -2.09
CA MET A 57 22.88 3.13 -0.93
C MET A 57 23.74 2.40 0.09
N THR A 58 24.42 3.18 0.94
CA THR A 58 25.17 2.59 2.07
C THR A 58 24.23 1.89 3.05
N ASN A 59 24.74 0.92 3.81
CA ASN A 59 23.95 0.26 4.85
C ASN A 59 23.42 1.27 5.88
N LYS A 60 24.21 2.29 6.23
CA LYS A 60 23.79 3.38 7.13
C LYS A 60 22.57 4.12 6.58
N THR A 61 22.61 4.56 5.32
CA THR A 61 21.44 5.20 4.68
C THR A 61 20.23 4.28 4.68
N ARG A 62 20.44 2.99 4.37
CA ARG A 62 19.35 2.02 4.31
C ARG A 62 18.66 1.87 5.66
N LEU A 63 19.42 1.75 6.74
CA LEU A 63 18.87 1.67 8.10
C LEU A 63 18.15 2.96 8.51
N LEU A 64 18.68 4.12 8.13
CA LEU A 64 18.05 5.42 8.37
C LEU A 64 16.68 5.51 7.68
N LEU A 65 16.63 5.25 6.37
CA LEU A 65 15.37 5.31 5.60
C LEU A 65 14.38 4.24 6.05
N ALA A 66 14.85 3.05 6.42
CA ALA A 66 14.01 1.98 6.93
C ALA A 66 13.35 2.36 8.26
N ARG A 67 14.11 2.96 9.20
CA ARG A 67 13.59 3.51 10.45
C ARG A 67 12.58 4.61 10.21
N PHE A 68 12.91 5.58 9.36
CA PHE A 68 12.06 6.72 9.05
C PHE A 68 10.70 6.27 8.48
N PHE A 69 10.71 5.40 7.47
CA PHE A 69 9.48 4.89 6.84
C PHE A 69 8.85 3.69 7.58
N ARG A 70 9.43 3.26 8.70
CA ARG A 70 8.96 2.13 9.52
C ARG A 70 8.79 0.84 8.72
N VAL A 71 9.75 0.57 7.82
CA VAL A 71 9.80 -0.65 7.01
C VAL A 71 11.02 -1.49 7.33
N HIS A 72 10.99 -2.77 6.97
CA HIS A 72 12.17 -3.63 7.08
C HIS A 72 13.28 -3.13 6.13
N PRO A 73 14.56 -3.10 6.53
CA PRO A 73 15.67 -2.65 5.67
C PRO A 73 15.78 -3.42 4.34
N GLY A 74 15.38 -4.69 4.35
CA GLY A 74 15.31 -5.53 3.14
C GLY A 74 14.23 -5.12 2.14
N TYR A 75 13.32 -4.20 2.49
CA TYR A 75 12.41 -3.61 1.52
C TYR A 75 13.14 -2.62 0.59
N LEU A 76 14.19 -1.95 1.06
CA LEU A 76 14.92 -0.90 0.34
C LEU A 76 16.03 -1.45 -0.57
N VAL A 77 15.69 -2.46 -1.36
CA VAL A 77 16.53 -3.04 -2.41
C VAL A 77 15.66 -3.33 -3.64
N ASP A 78 16.29 -3.57 -4.79
CA ASP A 78 15.57 -4.05 -5.97
C ASP A 78 15.01 -5.45 -5.71
N ASP A 79 13.78 -5.69 -6.16
CA ASP A 79 13.26 -7.06 -6.19
C ASP A 79 13.99 -7.86 -7.29
N PRO A 80 14.34 -9.13 -7.03
CA PRO A 80 14.78 -10.07 -8.05
C PRO A 80 13.78 -10.18 -9.20
N GLU A 81 14.23 -10.52 -10.40
CA GLU A 81 13.35 -10.65 -11.58
C GLU A 81 12.28 -11.73 -11.37
N GLU A 82 12.61 -12.79 -10.63
CA GLU A 82 11.70 -13.89 -10.34
C GLU A 82 10.78 -13.62 -9.14
N PHE A 83 10.97 -12.50 -8.43
CA PHE A 83 10.17 -12.17 -7.26
C PHE A 83 8.71 -11.95 -7.64
N ARG A 84 7.84 -12.65 -6.92
CA ARG A 84 6.39 -12.47 -7.01
C ARG A 84 5.84 -12.16 -5.63
N GLU A 85 5.00 -11.13 -5.54
CA GLU A 85 4.28 -10.78 -4.30
C GLU A 85 3.35 -11.91 -3.81
N HIS A 86 3.03 -12.85 -4.71
CA HIS A 86 2.19 -14.00 -4.44
C HIS A 86 2.92 -15.28 -4.85
N LEU A 87 2.55 -16.38 -4.22
CA LEU A 87 3.09 -17.70 -4.55
C LEU A 87 3.04 -17.93 -6.07
N ALA A 88 4.19 -18.28 -6.64
CA ALA A 88 4.35 -18.60 -8.05
C ALA A 88 3.68 -19.92 -8.44
N THR A 89 3.13 -20.66 -7.46
CA THR A 89 2.22 -21.78 -7.71
C THR A 89 1.12 -21.28 -8.63
N PRO A 90 0.87 -21.92 -9.79
CA PRO A 90 -0.20 -21.52 -10.69
C PRO A 90 -1.55 -21.79 -10.03
N LEU A 91 -1.97 -20.87 -9.15
CA LEU A 91 -3.34 -20.73 -8.69
C LEU A 91 -4.12 -20.28 -9.92
N GLY A 92 -4.79 -21.23 -10.57
CA GLY A 92 -5.30 -21.11 -11.93
C GLY A 92 -5.97 -19.78 -12.27
N GLY A 93 -5.46 -19.07 -13.27
CA GLY A 93 -6.05 -17.87 -13.84
C GLY A 93 -6.17 -16.66 -12.89
N ARG A 94 -6.34 -15.46 -13.50
CA ARG A 94 -6.46 -14.17 -12.79
C ARG A 94 -7.51 -14.15 -11.67
N THR A 95 -8.54 -15.00 -11.79
CA THR A 95 -9.62 -15.13 -10.82
C THR A 95 -9.12 -15.73 -9.51
N GLN A 96 -8.25 -16.75 -9.52
CA GLN A 96 -7.70 -17.34 -8.29
C GLN A 96 -6.65 -16.43 -7.64
N THR A 97 -5.90 -15.66 -8.44
CA THR A 97 -4.98 -14.62 -7.95
C THR A 97 -5.70 -13.58 -7.09
N LEU A 98 -6.84 -13.06 -7.56
CA LEU A 98 -7.63 -12.09 -6.79
C LEU A 98 -8.16 -12.67 -5.47
N ALA A 99 -8.62 -13.93 -5.49
CA ALA A 99 -9.11 -14.59 -4.27
C ALA A 99 -8.00 -14.74 -3.24
N ALA A 100 -6.81 -15.18 -3.67
CA ALA A 100 -5.65 -15.31 -2.80
C ALA A 100 -5.24 -13.95 -2.22
N TRP A 101 -5.20 -12.90 -3.05
CA TRP A 101 -4.89 -11.54 -2.61
C TRP A 101 -5.88 -11.05 -1.54
N LEU A 102 -7.19 -11.22 -1.76
CA LEU A 102 -8.23 -10.82 -0.81
C LEU A 102 -8.13 -11.59 0.53
N ARG A 103 -7.80 -12.89 0.50
CA ARG A 103 -7.58 -13.70 1.73
C ARG A 103 -6.40 -13.18 2.54
N VAL A 104 -5.27 -12.92 1.87
CA VAL A 104 -4.08 -12.37 2.54
C VAL A 104 -4.36 -10.96 3.06
N GLY A 105 -5.09 -10.15 2.28
CA GLY A 105 -5.53 -8.81 2.66
C GLY A 105 -6.36 -8.83 3.95
N ALA A 106 -7.36 -9.73 4.04
CA ALA A 106 -8.18 -9.89 5.24
C ALA A 106 -7.34 -10.08 6.51
N LEU A 107 -6.30 -10.93 6.45
CA LEU A 107 -5.42 -11.20 7.60
C LEU A 107 -4.62 -9.97 8.06
N ARG A 108 -4.30 -9.04 7.14
CA ARG A 108 -3.60 -7.79 7.47
C ARG A 108 -4.49 -6.83 8.28
N PHE A 109 -5.81 -6.88 8.05
CA PHE A 109 -6.81 -6.07 8.72
C PHE A 109 -7.49 -6.80 9.88
N ARG A 110 -6.88 -7.84 10.47
CA ARG A 110 -7.49 -8.62 11.58
C ARG A 110 -8.00 -7.79 12.77
N HIS A 111 -7.49 -6.57 12.95
CA HIS A 111 -7.90 -5.64 14.02
C HIS A 111 -9.06 -4.72 13.63
N ASP A 112 -9.49 -4.76 12.36
CA ASP A 112 -10.71 -4.12 11.84
C ASP A 112 -11.66 -5.23 11.35
N PRO A 113 -12.61 -5.68 12.19
CA PRO A 113 -13.49 -6.81 11.86
C PRO A 113 -14.33 -6.56 10.61
N LEU A 114 -14.80 -5.32 10.40
CA LEU A 114 -15.61 -4.96 9.24
C LEU A 114 -14.81 -5.19 7.95
N VAL A 115 -13.59 -4.67 7.88
CA VAL A 115 -12.73 -4.81 6.70
C VAL A 115 -12.27 -6.25 6.53
N SER A 116 -11.77 -6.89 7.60
CA SER A 116 -11.30 -8.27 7.57
C SER A 116 -12.36 -9.25 7.07
N GLU A 117 -13.56 -9.20 7.66
CA GLU A 117 -14.66 -10.08 7.26
C GLU A 117 -15.15 -9.79 5.85
N THR A 118 -15.24 -8.52 5.45
CA THR A 118 -15.70 -8.15 4.10
C THR A 118 -14.75 -8.70 3.04
N LEU A 119 -13.43 -8.55 3.24
CA LEU A 119 -12.42 -9.09 2.34
C LEU A 119 -12.46 -10.63 2.29
N ALA A 120 -12.61 -11.28 3.44
CA ALA A 120 -12.73 -12.74 3.52
C ALA A 120 -13.97 -13.26 2.79
N ARG A 121 -15.14 -12.61 3.00
CA ARG A 121 -16.40 -12.93 2.31
C ARG A 121 -16.25 -12.74 0.80
N LEU A 122 -15.67 -11.62 0.37
CA LEU A 122 -15.45 -11.34 -1.05
C LEU A 122 -14.49 -12.34 -1.70
N ALA A 123 -13.46 -12.80 -0.98
CA ALA A 123 -12.52 -13.80 -1.49
C ALA A 123 -13.21 -15.14 -1.80
N GLY A 124 -14.18 -15.54 -0.96
CA GLY A 124 -14.97 -16.76 -1.12
C GLY A 124 -16.15 -16.64 -2.09
N HIS A 125 -16.53 -15.42 -2.49
CA HIS A 125 -17.73 -15.20 -3.29
C HIS A 125 -17.56 -15.65 -4.76
N PRO A 126 -18.47 -16.47 -5.32
CA PRO A 126 -18.40 -16.90 -6.73
C PRO A 126 -18.42 -15.72 -7.70
N GLU A 127 -19.35 -14.78 -7.48
CA GLU A 127 -19.53 -13.57 -8.28
C GLU A 127 -18.69 -12.37 -7.79
N ARG A 128 -17.51 -12.61 -7.20
CA ARG A 128 -16.67 -11.55 -6.60
C ARG A 128 -16.37 -10.37 -7.53
N ARG A 129 -16.23 -10.59 -8.83
CA ARG A 129 -16.03 -9.51 -9.81
C ARG A 129 -17.26 -8.62 -9.95
N LYS A 130 -18.46 -9.20 -9.89
CA LYS A 130 -19.71 -8.45 -9.92
C LYS A 130 -19.84 -7.58 -8.67
N ALA A 131 -19.47 -8.12 -7.50
CA ALA A 131 -19.43 -7.36 -6.25
C ALA A 131 -18.42 -6.20 -6.31
N LEU A 132 -17.21 -6.42 -6.85
CA LEU A 132 -16.22 -5.36 -7.06
C LEU A 132 -16.70 -4.29 -8.05
N ARG A 133 -17.37 -4.69 -9.13
CA ARG A 133 -17.98 -3.74 -10.07
C ARG A 133 -19.04 -2.89 -9.37
N LEU A 134 -19.92 -3.51 -8.59
CA LEU A 134 -20.93 -2.77 -7.82
C LEU A 134 -20.25 -1.75 -6.89
N LEU A 135 -19.22 -2.16 -6.14
CA LEU A 135 -18.47 -1.25 -5.29
C LEU A 135 -17.85 -0.09 -6.09
N HIS A 136 -17.27 -0.37 -7.26
CA HIS A 136 -16.72 0.67 -8.14
C HIS A 136 -17.78 1.70 -8.56
N GLU A 137 -18.96 1.26 -9.02
CA GLU A 137 -20.05 2.17 -9.42
C GLU A 137 -20.55 3.01 -8.22
N VAL A 138 -20.70 2.38 -7.05
CA VAL A 138 -21.17 3.08 -5.84
C VAL A 138 -20.14 4.11 -5.35
N LEU A 139 -18.84 3.80 -5.39
CA LEU A 139 -17.80 4.77 -5.05
C LEU A 139 -17.75 5.95 -6.04
N GLY A 140 -18.18 5.74 -7.29
CA GLY A 140 -18.36 6.80 -8.28
C GLY A 140 -19.59 7.69 -8.03
N MET A 141 -20.51 7.28 -7.15
CA MET A 141 -21.76 7.99 -6.85
C MET A 141 -22.01 8.05 -5.34
N PRO A 142 -21.39 8.99 -4.59
CA PRO A 142 -21.46 9.01 -3.12
C PRO A 142 -22.89 8.98 -2.55
N VAL A 143 -23.84 9.70 -3.16
CA VAL A 143 -25.26 9.72 -2.74
C VAL A 143 -25.92 8.35 -2.82
N LEU A 144 -25.49 7.48 -3.73
CA LEU A 144 -26.00 6.12 -3.86
C LEU A 144 -25.56 5.26 -2.66
N MET A 145 -24.34 5.46 -2.14
CA MET A 145 -23.85 4.74 -0.97
C MET A 145 -24.76 4.97 0.23
N ASP A 146 -25.05 6.24 0.54
CA ASP A 146 -25.88 6.60 1.70
C ASP A 146 -27.30 6.01 1.58
N ARG A 147 -27.89 6.05 0.38
CA ARG A 147 -29.21 5.47 0.12
C ARG A 147 -29.22 3.95 0.30
N LEU A 148 -28.20 3.26 -0.19
CA LEU A 148 -28.08 1.81 -0.04
C LEU A 148 -27.91 1.42 1.43
N LEU A 149 -27.07 2.14 2.17
CA LEU A 149 -26.88 1.91 3.61
C LEU A 149 -28.19 2.11 4.38
N HIS A 150 -28.89 3.22 4.12
CA HIS A 150 -30.18 3.49 4.76
C HIS A 150 -31.22 2.37 4.48
N ALA A 151 -31.32 1.91 3.23
CA ALA A 151 -32.23 0.83 2.87
C ALA A 151 -31.91 -0.49 3.58
N LEU A 152 -30.62 -0.79 3.80
CA LEU A 152 -30.17 -1.99 4.51
C LEU A 152 -30.42 -1.90 6.02
N GLU A 153 -30.29 -0.71 6.62
CA GLU A 153 -30.61 -0.48 8.04
C GLU A 153 -32.10 -0.65 8.32
N VAL A 154 -32.97 -0.11 7.47
CA VAL A 154 -34.43 -0.26 7.60
C VAL A 154 -34.85 -1.72 7.53
N LYS A 155 -34.23 -2.52 6.65
CA LYS A 155 -34.55 -3.95 6.50
C LYS A 155 -34.06 -4.82 7.68
N ARG A 156 -33.14 -4.32 8.50
CA ARG A 156 -32.61 -5.03 9.68
C ARG A 156 -33.42 -4.76 10.96
N ARG A 157 -34.36 -3.81 10.92
CA ARG A 157 -35.33 -3.53 11.99
C ARG A 157 -36.61 -4.31 11.71
#